data_AF-A0A926AAM0-F1
#
_entry.id   AF-A0A926AAM0-F1
#
_cell.length_a   1.000
_cell.length_b   1.000
_cell.length_c   1.000
_cell.angle_alpha   90.00
_cell.angle_beta   90.00
_cell.angle_gamma   90.00
#
_symmetry.space_group_name_H-M   'P 1'
#
loop_
_entity.id
_entity.type
_entity.pdbx_description
1 polymer ?
#
loop_
_entity_poly.entity_id
_entity_poly.type
_entity_poly.pdbx_seq_one_letter_code
_entity_poly.pdbx_strand_id
1 'polypeptide(L)'
;MPLKVTELFGHSPDSTGFGDAVRSRNCPFINTRCRKNFSDGMASGLCSASATKNPAPVICCPQRLYANDYQVLRQVCESAFGTSVSMLTDLTGGLPSNGAAIPFGQRLGKELKVKSRGSSYSFDWIIAQVDGNGELLEFVAVEVQTIDTTGSYRKQSWDLQSLHRGDGVKGYSQPEAKQSNFNFENVNKRILPQLITKGHLLRVEEQCKKGLFFICPTPVLKRIYSRVGNQLAEYSLQPGSITFQDYSFDVSSTIRPFPLVMGSSFTTTHDQLALAFSSPQNLPPKNSYSKVVSEAIKERLSGI
;
A
#
# COMPACT_ATOMS: atom_id res chain seq x y z
N MET A 1 -5.00 -7.66 21.89
CA MET A 1 -3.73 -6.97 22.22
C MET A 1 -3.45 -5.97 21.11
N PRO A 2 -2.99 -4.75 21.42
CA PRO A 2 -2.78 -3.71 20.42
C PRO A 2 -1.59 -4.05 19.50
N LEU A 3 -1.63 -3.55 18.27
CA LEU A 3 -0.47 -3.53 17.38
C LEU A 3 0.73 -2.89 18.10
N LYS A 4 1.94 -3.36 17.79
CA LYS A 4 3.20 -2.77 18.25
C LYS A 4 3.78 -1.91 17.13
N VAL A 5 3.99 -0.62 17.36
CA VAL A 5 4.69 0.27 16.41
C VAL A 5 6.12 -0.21 16.25
N THR A 6 6.55 -0.41 15.01
CA THR A 6 7.92 -0.86 14.67
C THR A 6 8.74 0.23 13.98
N GLU A 7 8.11 1.11 13.21
CA GLU A 7 8.74 2.35 12.71
C GLU A 7 7.79 3.53 12.93
N LEU A 8 8.30 4.59 13.56
CA LEU A 8 7.66 5.89 13.68
C LEU A 8 8.52 6.95 12.98
N PHE A 9 7.92 7.75 12.11
CA PHE A 9 8.62 8.73 11.25
C PHE A 9 9.79 8.13 10.47
N GLY A 10 9.67 6.84 10.10
CA GLY A 10 10.70 6.09 9.39
C GLY A 10 11.86 5.62 10.25
N HIS A 11 11.76 5.69 11.58
CA HIS A 11 12.79 5.22 12.49
C HIS A 11 12.24 4.19 13.47
N SER A 12 13.04 3.18 13.78
CA SER A 12 12.72 2.26 14.88
C SER A 12 12.88 2.98 16.22
N PRO A 13 12.00 2.72 17.22
CA PRO A 13 12.10 3.33 18.55
C PRO A 13 13.45 3.15 19.28
N ASP A 14 14.22 2.13 18.92
CA ASP A 14 15.53 1.82 19.48
C ASP A 14 16.71 2.43 18.70
N SER A 15 16.45 3.13 17.59
CA SER A 15 17.49 3.73 16.75
C SER A 15 17.99 5.07 17.32
N THR A 16 19.28 5.36 17.13
CA THR A 16 19.93 6.59 17.62
C THR A 16 19.28 7.88 17.09
N GLY A 17 18.79 7.87 15.86
CA GLY A 17 18.11 9.02 15.22
C GLY A 17 16.63 9.19 15.57
N PHE A 18 16.05 8.31 16.41
CA PHE A 18 14.61 8.31 16.69
C PHE A 18 14.11 9.65 17.28
N GLY A 19 14.88 10.24 18.21
CA GLY A 19 14.51 11.50 18.83
C GLY A 19 14.45 12.68 17.85
N ASP A 20 15.36 12.75 16.88
CA ASP A 20 15.35 13.77 15.83
C ASP A 20 14.18 13.56 14.86
N ALA A 21 13.86 12.31 14.54
CA ALA A 21 12.70 11.97 13.72
C ALA A 21 11.39 12.40 14.39
N VAL A 22 11.24 12.16 15.70
CA VAL A 22 10.09 12.60 16.49
C VAL A 22 9.97 14.12 16.54
N ARG A 23 11.08 14.86 16.70
CA ARG A 23 11.06 16.33 16.73
C ARG A 23 10.72 16.94 15.37
N SER A 24 11.37 16.47 14.31
CA SER A 24 11.18 16.99 12.96
C SER A 24 9.82 16.63 12.37
N ARG A 25 9.29 15.44 12.72
CA ARG A 25 8.05 14.86 12.16
C ARG A 25 8.08 14.79 10.64
N ASN A 26 9.27 14.67 10.08
CA ASN A 26 9.48 14.52 8.65
C ASN A 26 9.41 13.04 8.26
N CYS A 27 8.93 12.79 7.06
CA CYS A 27 8.95 11.52 6.38
C CYS A 27 10.26 11.43 5.59
N PRO A 28 11.19 10.53 5.95
CA PRO A 28 12.50 10.43 5.32
C PRO A 28 12.44 9.83 3.91
N PHE A 29 11.34 9.17 3.54
CA PHE A 29 11.20 8.47 2.27
C PHE A 29 10.86 9.39 1.10
N ILE A 30 10.24 10.54 1.39
CA ILE A 30 9.83 11.52 0.39
C ILE A 30 10.23 12.96 0.77
N ASN A 31 11.05 13.12 1.83
CA ASN A 31 11.60 14.39 2.30
C ASN A 31 10.57 15.50 2.58
N THR A 32 9.49 15.15 3.29
CA THR A 32 8.41 16.11 3.61
C THR A 32 7.83 15.88 4.98
N ARG A 33 7.03 16.82 5.49
CA ARG A 33 6.30 16.62 6.74
C ARG A 33 5.37 15.40 6.65
N CYS A 34 5.32 14.58 7.70
CA CYS A 34 4.40 13.46 7.80
C CYS A 34 2.95 13.93 7.60
N ARG A 35 2.23 13.27 6.69
CA ARG A 35 0.84 13.62 6.34
C ARG A 35 -0.20 12.78 7.09
N LYS A 36 0.23 11.68 7.72
CA LYS A 36 -0.66 10.80 8.48
C LYS A 36 -0.90 11.44 9.84
N ASN A 37 -2.11 11.91 10.08
CA ASN A 37 -2.51 12.54 11.33
C ASN A 37 -3.60 11.73 12.03
N PHE A 38 -3.67 11.85 13.34
CA PHE A 38 -4.86 11.49 14.10
C PHE A 38 -5.96 12.53 13.89
N SER A 39 -7.17 12.24 14.37
CA SER A 39 -8.35 13.09 14.19
C SER A 39 -8.20 14.49 14.80
N ASP A 40 -7.35 14.65 15.81
CA ASP A 40 -7.01 15.91 16.46
C ASP A 40 -5.88 16.68 15.76
N GLY A 41 -5.39 16.17 14.62
CA GLY A 41 -4.28 16.77 13.87
C GLY A 41 -2.89 16.40 14.39
N MET A 42 -2.76 15.63 15.47
CA MET A 42 -1.45 15.15 15.92
C MET A 42 -0.86 14.23 14.85
N ALA A 43 0.41 14.46 14.48
CA ALA A 43 1.10 13.61 13.53
C ALA A 43 1.18 12.17 14.09
N SER A 44 0.64 11.22 13.33
CA SER A 44 0.62 9.82 13.73
C SER A 44 2.00 9.20 13.65
N GLY A 45 2.76 9.54 12.62
CA GLY A 45 4.11 9.01 12.38
C GLY A 45 4.17 7.53 12.01
N LEU A 46 3.06 6.79 12.00
CA LEU A 46 3.09 5.34 11.82
C LEU A 46 3.49 4.93 10.41
N CYS A 47 4.72 4.42 10.27
CA CYS A 47 5.24 3.83 9.04
C CYS A 47 5.00 2.32 8.99
N SER A 48 5.23 1.62 10.11
CA SER A 48 4.99 0.18 10.22
C SER A 48 4.64 -0.26 11.63
N ALA A 49 3.95 -1.39 11.73
CA ALA A 49 3.62 -2.05 12.98
C ALA A 49 3.71 -3.56 12.84
N SER A 50 3.74 -4.29 13.96
CA SER A 50 3.57 -5.74 14.00
C SER A 50 2.38 -6.11 14.88
N ALA A 51 1.84 -7.31 14.65
CA ALA A 51 0.81 -7.87 15.52
C ALA A 51 1.48 -8.43 16.78
N THR A 52 0.82 -8.38 17.94
CA THR A 52 1.42 -8.88 19.19
C THR A 52 1.78 -10.37 19.11
N LYS A 53 0.98 -11.16 18.38
CA LYS A 53 1.20 -12.60 18.16
C LYS A 53 2.13 -12.93 17.00
N ASN A 54 2.44 -11.96 16.14
CA ASN A 54 3.33 -12.15 15.00
C ASN A 54 4.25 -10.91 14.88
N PRO A 55 5.52 -11.02 15.32
CA PRO A 55 6.41 -9.88 15.41
C PRO A 55 6.88 -9.35 14.05
N ALA A 56 6.57 -10.03 12.94
CA ALA A 56 6.93 -9.56 11.61
C ALA A 56 6.33 -8.17 11.34
N PRO A 57 7.16 -7.15 11.04
CA PRO A 57 6.69 -5.82 10.75
C PRO A 57 5.92 -5.77 9.43
N VAL A 58 4.84 -4.99 9.41
CA VAL A 58 3.96 -4.77 8.26
C VAL A 58 3.93 -3.29 7.95
N ILE A 59 4.08 -2.94 6.68
CA ILE A 59 4.08 -1.56 6.21
C ILE A 59 2.64 -1.01 6.27
N CYS A 60 2.46 0.10 6.97
CA CYS A 60 1.16 0.74 7.25
C CYS A 60 1.02 2.13 6.61
N CYS A 61 2.02 2.56 5.84
CA CYS A 61 2.07 3.87 5.19
C CYS A 61 2.58 3.72 3.76
N PRO A 62 1.84 4.17 2.73
CA PRO A 62 2.30 4.04 1.33
C PRO A 62 3.62 4.76 1.08
N GLN A 63 3.86 5.88 1.76
CA GLN A 63 5.11 6.64 1.64
C GLN A 63 6.34 5.82 2.02
N ARG A 64 6.18 4.81 2.89
CA ARG A 64 7.26 3.91 3.27
C ARG A 64 7.73 3.00 2.12
N LEU A 65 6.85 2.70 1.16
CA LEU A 65 7.17 1.91 -0.04
C LEU A 65 8.02 2.68 -1.04
N TYR A 66 8.13 4.01 -0.92
CA TYR A 66 8.96 4.84 -1.80
C TYR A 66 10.39 5.03 -1.29
N ALA A 67 10.81 4.25 -0.29
CA ALA A 67 12.18 4.25 0.19
C ALA A 67 13.18 3.92 -0.92
N ASN A 68 14.44 4.30 -0.69
CA ASN A 68 15.56 4.09 -1.63
C ASN A 68 15.25 4.67 -3.03
N ASP A 69 14.81 5.93 -3.05
CA ASP A 69 14.50 6.67 -4.28
C ASP A 69 13.55 5.92 -5.22
N TYR A 70 12.36 5.61 -4.69
CA TYR A 70 11.30 4.93 -5.44
C TYR A 70 11.74 3.58 -6.03
N GLN A 71 12.57 2.81 -5.31
CA GLN A 71 13.08 1.49 -5.73
C GLN A 71 11.96 0.57 -6.26
N VAL A 72 10.80 0.57 -5.60
CA VAL A 72 9.66 -0.27 -6.00
C VAL A 72 9.10 0.12 -7.38
N LEU A 73 9.11 1.40 -7.74
CA LEU A 73 8.69 1.87 -9.06
C LEU A 73 9.75 1.58 -10.11
N ARG A 74 11.05 1.65 -9.76
CA ARG A 74 12.15 1.23 -10.64
C ARG A 74 12.03 -0.25 -11.01
N GLN A 75 11.70 -1.10 -10.04
CA GLN A 75 11.47 -2.53 -10.28
C GLN A 75 10.24 -2.78 -11.17
N VAL A 76 9.16 -1.99 -11.02
CA VAL A 76 8.04 -2.03 -11.96
C VAL A 76 8.47 -1.60 -13.36
N CYS A 77 9.26 -0.52 -13.48
CA CYS A 77 9.79 -0.05 -14.76
C CYS A 77 10.62 -1.13 -15.45
N GLU A 78 11.54 -1.79 -14.74
CA GLU A 78 12.34 -2.90 -15.28
C GLU A 78 11.45 -4.08 -15.71
N SER A 79 10.45 -4.45 -14.89
CA SER A 79 9.52 -5.54 -15.20
C SER A 79 8.65 -5.23 -16.42
N ALA A 80 8.24 -3.97 -16.58
CA ALA A 80 7.39 -3.53 -17.67
C ALA A 80 8.20 -3.31 -18.96
N PHE A 81 9.27 -2.53 -18.93
CA PHE A 81 9.95 -2.01 -20.13
C PHE A 81 11.32 -2.63 -20.39
N GLY A 82 11.80 -3.50 -19.50
CA GLY A 82 13.12 -4.11 -19.56
C GLY A 82 14.22 -3.24 -18.94
N THR A 83 15.39 -3.86 -18.74
CA THR A 83 16.54 -3.23 -18.05
C THR A 83 17.23 -2.14 -18.87
N SER A 84 16.96 -2.05 -20.16
CA SER A 84 17.51 -1.00 -21.04
C SER A 84 16.79 0.34 -20.91
N VAL A 85 15.62 0.38 -20.26
CA VAL A 85 14.81 1.59 -20.10
C VAL A 85 14.99 2.13 -18.69
N SER A 86 15.71 3.26 -18.58
CA SER A 86 15.93 3.93 -17.30
C SER A 86 14.73 4.78 -16.90
N MET A 87 14.33 4.69 -15.63
CA MET A 87 13.32 5.58 -15.05
C MET A 87 13.96 6.89 -14.57
N LEU A 88 13.53 8.01 -15.13
CA LEU A 88 14.01 9.35 -14.79
C LEU A 88 13.02 10.08 -13.88
N THR A 89 13.47 10.39 -12.67
CA THR A 89 12.71 11.18 -11.68
C THR A 89 13.06 12.67 -11.73
N ASP A 90 14.22 13.01 -12.29
CA ASP A 90 14.69 14.37 -12.57
C ASP A 90 14.88 14.53 -14.09
N LEU A 91 14.22 15.54 -14.65
CA LEU A 91 14.24 15.85 -16.09
C LEU A 91 15.03 17.13 -16.42
N THR A 92 15.73 17.73 -15.44
CA THR A 92 16.51 18.96 -15.65
C THR A 92 17.60 18.82 -16.72
N GLY A 93 18.13 17.60 -16.91
CA GLY A 93 19.11 17.28 -17.96
C GLY A 93 18.52 16.98 -19.35
N GLY A 94 17.20 17.07 -19.52
CA GLY A 94 16.50 16.66 -20.75
C GLY A 94 16.33 15.14 -20.88
N LEU A 95 15.76 14.70 -22.01
CA LEU A 95 15.57 13.28 -22.32
C LEU A 95 16.79 12.69 -23.03
N PRO A 96 17.21 11.45 -22.71
CA PRO A 96 18.17 10.70 -23.50
C PRO A 96 17.68 10.50 -24.94
N SER A 97 18.61 10.41 -25.91
CA SER A 97 18.26 10.22 -27.32
C SER A 97 17.49 8.92 -27.61
N ASN A 98 17.66 7.90 -26.77
CA ASN A 98 16.94 6.62 -26.84
C ASN A 98 15.65 6.60 -25.99
N GLY A 99 15.26 7.74 -25.41
CA GLY A 99 14.08 7.85 -24.56
C GLY A 99 14.31 7.36 -23.13
N ALA A 100 13.22 7.32 -22.35
CA ALA A 100 13.24 6.96 -20.94
C ALA A 100 11.83 6.59 -20.44
N ALA A 101 11.76 6.08 -19.21
CA ALA A 101 10.51 5.98 -18.48
C ALA A 101 10.34 7.19 -17.53
N ILE A 102 9.17 7.83 -17.55
CA ILE A 102 8.84 8.99 -16.72
C ILE A 102 7.68 8.61 -15.78
N PRO A 103 7.88 8.66 -14.45
CA PRO A 103 6.81 8.43 -13.49
C PRO A 103 5.99 9.71 -13.26
N PHE A 104 4.67 9.58 -13.31
CA PHE A 104 3.68 10.60 -12.97
C PHE A 104 2.90 10.16 -11.74
N GLY A 105 3.16 10.82 -10.61
CA GLY A 105 2.48 10.53 -9.36
C GLY A 105 3.04 11.36 -8.23
N GLN A 106 2.17 11.73 -7.30
CA GLN A 106 2.52 12.53 -6.13
C GLN A 106 3.37 13.77 -6.45
N ARG A 107 4.69 13.71 -6.25
CA ARG A 107 5.65 14.82 -6.42
C ARG A 107 6.46 14.76 -7.72
N LEU A 108 6.39 13.65 -8.45
CA LEU A 108 7.00 13.52 -9.77
C LEU A 108 5.89 13.81 -10.78
N GLY A 109 5.76 15.08 -11.17
CA GLY A 109 4.65 15.58 -11.98
C GLY A 109 3.36 15.77 -11.16
N LYS A 110 2.40 14.86 -11.30
CA LYS A 110 1.12 14.84 -10.58
C LYS A 110 0.40 13.52 -10.85
N GLU A 111 -0.56 13.16 -10.01
CA GLU A 111 -1.51 12.10 -10.35
C GLU A 111 -2.35 12.51 -11.57
N LEU A 112 -2.35 11.65 -12.59
CA LEU A 112 -3.11 11.86 -13.81
C LEU A 112 -4.57 11.42 -13.59
N LYS A 113 -5.50 12.28 -13.98
CA LYS A 113 -6.94 12.06 -13.78
C LYS A 113 -7.66 11.96 -15.11
N VAL A 114 -8.43 10.89 -15.27
CA VAL A 114 -9.33 10.70 -16.40
C VAL A 114 -10.77 10.88 -15.91
N LYS A 115 -11.54 11.72 -16.60
CA LYS A 115 -12.97 11.93 -16.30
C LYS A 115 -13.81 10.91 -17.03
N SER A 116 -14.79 10.34 -16.35
CA SER A 116 -15.80 9.47 -16.97
C SER A 116 -17.14 9.67 -16.27
N ARG A 117 -18.18 10.04 -17.04
CA ARG A 117 -19.60 10.18 -16.64
C ARG A 117 -19.82 10.48 -15.14
N GLY A 118 -19.45 11.68 -14.70
CA GLY A 118 -19.67 12.16 -13.33
C GLY A 118 -18.67 11.66 -12.28
N SER A 119 -17.73 10.79 -12.66
CA SER A 119 -16.64 10.28 -11.83
C SER A 119 -15.27 10.68 -12.39
N SER A 120 -14.26 10.65 -11.52
CA SER A 120 -12.85 10.81 -11.91
C SER A 120 -12.09 9.57 -11.46
N TYR A 121 -11.35 8.98 -12.38
CA TYR A 121 -10.42 7.89 -12.11
C TYR A 121 -9.01 8.47 -12.08
N SER A 122 -8.20 7.99 -11.16
CA SER A 122 -6.78 8.31 -11.09
C SER A 122 -6.03 7.08 -10.61
N PHE A 123 -4.75 7.05 -10.95
CA PHE A 123 -3.82 6.06 -10.43
C PHE A 123 -2.82 6.73 -9.50
N ASP A 124 -2.30 5.99 -8.52
CA ASP A 124 -1.23 6.52 -7.66
C ASP A 124 -0.01 6.90 -8.51
N TRP A 125 0.30 6.06 -9.50
CA TRP A 125 1.34 6.34 -10.50
C TRP A 125 0.95 5.89 -11.91
N ILE A 126 1.45 6.62 -12.89
CA ILE A 126 1.59 6.18 -14.27
C ILE A 126 3.08 6.22 -14.60
N ILE A 127 3.66 5.14 -15.11
CA ILE A 127 5.03 5.13 -15.62
C ILE A 127 4.93 5.07 -17.14
N ALA A 128 5.29 6.16 -17.80
CA ALA A 128 5.21 6.33 -19.24
C ALA A 128 6.58 6.12 -19.89
N GLN A 129 6.70 5.16 -20.78
CA GLN A 129 7.87 5.04 -21.65
C GLN A 129 7.71 5.99 -22.83
N VAL A 130 8.69 6.87 -23.02
CA VAL A 130 8.74 7.82 -24.12
C VAL A 130 9.99 7.60 -24.97
N ASP A 131 9.93 8.02 -26.23
CA ASP A 131 11.11 8.07 -27.10
C ASP A 131 12.00 9.30 -26.80
N GLY A 132 13.09 9.48 -27.56
CA GLY A 132 14.00 10.61 -27.39
C GLY A 132 13.40 11.99 -27.72
N ASN A 133 12.25 12.04 -28.39
CA ASN A 133 11.51 13.27 -28.66
C ASN A 133 10.44 13.55 -27.59
N GLY A 134 10.21 12.62 -26.67
CA GLY A 134 9.18 12.71 -25.64
C GLY A 134 7.81 12.18 -26.08
N GLU A 135 7.72 11.49 -27.22
CA GLU A 135 6.48 10.86 -27.68
C GLU A 135 6.19 9.58 -26.88
N LEU A 136 4.93 9.39 -26.49
CA LEU A 136 4.48 8.25 -25.69
C LEU A 136 4.51 6.95 -26.51
N LEU A 137 5.32 5.98 -26.09
CA LEU A 137 5.41 4.67 -26.72
C LEU A 137 4.44 3.65 -26.09
N GLU A 138 4.43 3.61 -24.76
CA GLU A 138 3.54 2.81 -23.93
C GLU A 138 3.57 3.28 -22.48
N PHE A 139 2.62 2.85 -21.66
CA PHE A 139 2.64 3.11 -20.23
C PHE A 139 2.11 1.93 -19.42
N VAL A 140 2.42 1.95 -18.14
CA VAL A 140 1.80 1.09 -17.13
C VAL A 140 1.24 1.94 -16.01
N ALA A 141 0.16 1.47 -15.39
CA ALA A 141 -0.35 2.07 -14.17
C ALA A 141 0.19 1.32 -12.95
N VAL A 142 0.37 2.04 -11.84
CA VAL A 142 0.74 1.44 -10.56
C VAL A 142 -0.20 1.94 -9.46
N GLU A 143 -0.74 0.98 -8.72
CA GLU A 143 -1.51 1.21 -7.49
C GLU A 143 -0.71 0.74 -6.29
N VAL A 144 -0.62 1.58 -5.27
CA VAL A 144 0.19 1.33 -4.09
C VAL A 144 -0.70 1.33 -2.86
N GLN A 145 -0.94 0.15 -2.29
CA GLN A 145 -1.83 0.02 -1.16
C GLN A 145 -1.17 -0.72 0.00
N THR A 146 -1.16 -0.05 1.16
CA THR A 146 -0.72 -0.63 2.43
C THR A 146 -1.91 -1.08 3.27
N ILE A 147 -1.62 -1.62 4.45
CA ILE A 147 -2.67 -2.02 5.38
C ILE A 147 -3.10 -0.85 6.28
N ASP A 148 -4.41 -0.64 6.36
CA ASP A 148 -5.00 0.24 7.35
C ASP A 148 -5.08 -0.46 8.71
N THR A 149 -5.32 0.30 9.77
CA THR A 149 -5.54 -0.24 11.12
C THR A 149 -6.98 -0.02 11.56
N THR A 150 -7.55 -0.95 12.30
CA THR A 150 -8.77 -0.75 13.10
C THR A 150 -8.41 -0.35 14.53
N GLY A 151 -9.36 0.27 15.24
CA GLY A 151 -9.11 0.80 16.58
C GLY A 151 -8.13 1.98 16.56
N SER A 152 -7.30 2.12 17.59
CA SER A 152 -6.34 3.24 17.65
C SER A 152 -5.03 2.86 18.33
N TYR A 153 -3.93 3.13 17.63
CA TYR A 153 -2.55 3.05 18.16
C TYR A 153 -2.06 4.39 18.73
N ARG A 154 -2.95 5.38 18.91
CA ARG A 154 -2.59 6.74 19.35
C ARG A 154 -1.83 6.75 20.67
N LYS A 155 -2.18 5.88 21.63
CA LYS A 155 -1.45 5.75 22.90
C LYS A 155 0.00 5.33 22.72
N GLN A 156 0.26 4.35 21.86
CA GLN A 156 1.64 3.94 21.60
C GLN A 156 2.44 5.03 20.87
N SER A 157 1.83 5.69 19.87
CA SER A 157 2.48 6.82 19.20
C SER A 157 2.76 7.96 20.18
N TRP A 158 1.82 8.26 21.08
CA TRP A 158 1.97 9.24 22.15
C TRP A 158 3.14 8.93 23.08
N ASP A 159 3.19 7.71 23.61
CA ASP A 159 4.23 7.30 24.56
C ASP A 159 5.61 7.39 23.93
N LEU A 160 5.76 6.91 22.70
CA LEU A 160 6.99 6.98 21.93
C LEU A 160 7.42 8.42 21.66
N GLN A 161 6.49 9.30 21.27
CA GLN A 161 6.77 10.71 21.03
C GLN A 161 7.07 11.48 22.33
N SER A 162 6.65 10.95 23.50
CA SER A 162 6.91 11.56 24.82
C SER A 162 8.32 11.30 25.33
N LEU A 163 8.99 10.23 24.89
CA LEU A 163 10.34 9.85 25.34
C LEU A 163 11.42 10.90 25.05
N HIS A 164 11.23 11.76 24.04
CA HIS A 164 12.22 12.74 23.58
C HIS A 164 11.77 14.18 23.79
N ARG A 165 11.67 14.59 25.07
CA ARG A 165 11.25 15.94 25.53
C ARG A 165 9.77 16.29 25.30
N GLY A 166 8.98 15.37 24.73
CA GLY A 166 7.55 15.56 24.52
C GLY A 166 7.16 16.55 23.42
N ASP A 167 8.12 17.02 22.60
CA ASP A 167 7.86 18.02 21.55
C ASP A 167 6.82 17.54 20.53
N GLY A 168 6.79 16.23 20.24
CA GLY A 168 5.83 15.63 19.30
C GLY A 168 4.38 15.64 19.80
N VAL A 169 4.18 15.69 21.12
CA VAL A 169 2.87 15.60 21.79
C VAL A 169 2.44 16.91 22.47
N LYS A 170 3.28 17.95 22.41
CA LYS A 170 2.99 19.26 23.00
C LYS A 170 1.70 19.85 22.43
N GLY A 171 0.78 20.26 23.32
CA GLY A 171 -0.50 20.86 22.95
C GLY A 171 -1.63 19.87 22.69
N TYR A 172 -1.40 18.58 22.90
CA TYR A 172 -2.42 17.54 22.77
C TYR A 172 -2.71 16.89 24.13
N SER A 173 -3.82 16.16 24.24
CA SER A 173 -4.15 15.40 25.45
C SER A 173 -3.64 13.96 25.37
N GLN A 174 -3.17 13.44 26.50
CA GLN A 174 -2.80 12.03 26.63
C GLN A 174 -4.01 11.14 26.30
N PRO A 175 -3.88 10.18 25.36
CA PRO A 175 -4.98 9.30 25.00
C PRO A 175 -5.17 8.17 26.01
N GLU A 176 -6.37 7.61 26.01
CA GLU A 176 -6.62 6.29 26.59
C GLU A 176 -6.00 5.17 25.75
N ALA A 177 -5.65 4.07 26.41
CA ALA A 177 -5.24 2.85 25.73
C ALA A 177 -6.45 2.20 25.04
N LYS A 178 -6.33 1.94 23.74
CA LYS A 178 -7.33 1.23 22.94
C LYS A 178 -6.70 0.05 22.23
N GLN A 179 -7.52 -0.94 21.90
CA GLN A 179 -7.08 -2.01 21.01
C GLN A 179 -6.85 -1.45 19.61
N SER A 180 -5.90 -2.05 18.90
CA SER A 180 -5.66 -1.80 17.49
C SER A 180 -5.29 -3.10 16.80
N ASN A 181 -5.73 -3.26 15.56
CA ASN A 181 -5.45 -4.42 14.72
C ASN A 181 -5.28 -3.98 13.27
N PHE A 182 -4.78 -4.87 12.43
CA PHE A 182 -4.77 -4.66 10.98
C PHE A 182 -6.16 -4.81 10.38
N ASN A 183 -6.55 -3.90 9.49
CA ASN A 183 -7.86 -3.89 8.84
C ASN A 183 -7.84 -4.70 7.53
N PHE A 184 -7.71 -6.01 7.66
CA PHE A 184 -7.74 -6.92 6.50
C PHE A 184 -9.09 -6.92 5.77
N GLU A 185 -10.18 -6.46 6.40
CA GLU A 185 -11.47 -6.34 5.72
C GLU A 185 -11.50 -5.24 4.65
N ASN A 186 -10.57 -4.27 4.71
CA ASN A 186 -10.45 -3.27 3.66
C ASN A 186 -10.00 -3.89 2.32
N VAL A 187 -9.32 -5.04 2.35
CA VAL A 187 -8.98 -5.82 1.15
C VAL A 187 -10.24 -6.15 0.34
N ASN A 188 -11.28 -6.62 1.04
CA ASN A 188 -12.55 -7.00 0.44
C ASN A 188 -13.37 -5.79 -0.01
N LYS A 189 -13.45 -4.77 0.85
CA LYS A 189 -14.37 -3.64 0.65
C LYS A 189 -13.87 -2.63 -0.38
N ARG A 190 -12.55 -2.47 -0.50
CA ARG A 190 -11.94 -1.38 -1.26
C ARG A 190 -10.92 -1.85 -2.29
N ILE A 191 -9.95 -2.68 -1.88
CA ILE A 191 -8.80 -3.01 -2.75
C ILE A 191 -9.26 -3.79 -3.98
N LEU A 192 -9.88 -4.96 -3.80
CA LEU A 192 -10.27 -5.82 -4.93
C LEU A 192 -11.23 -5.13 -5.91
N PRO A 193 -12.32 -4.46 -5.46
CA PRO A 193 -13.19 -3.72 -6.38
C PRO A 193 -12.47 -2.62 -7.17
N GLN A 194 -11.53 -1.90 -6.54
CA GLN A 194 -10.75 -0.86 -7.22
C GLN A 194 -9.84 -1.43 -8.29
N LEU A 195 -9.13 -2.53 -7.99
CA LEU A 195 -8.25 -3.20 -8.96
C LEU A 195 -9.02 -3.72 -10.17
N ILE A 196 -10.19 -4.33 -9.95
CA ILE A 196 -11.04 -4.83 -11.04
C ILE A 196 -11.52 -3.66 -11.92
N THR A 197 -12.05 -2.61 -11.30
CA THR A 197 -12.58 -1.44 -12.03
C THR A 197 -11.48 -0.73 -12.84
N LYS A 198 -10.31 -0.53 -12.24
CA LYS A 198 -9.16 0.10 -12.88
C LYS A 198 -8.55 -0.79 -13.97
N GLY A 199 -8.57 -2.11 -13.80
CA GLY A 199 -8.16 -3.07 -14.83
C GLY A 199 -9.01 -2.99 -16.09
N HIS A 200 -10.34 -2.85 -15.95
CA HIS A 200 -11.24 -2.61 -17.09
C HIS A 200 -10.93 -1.29 -17.81
N LEU A 201 -10.65 -0.22 -17.06
CA LEU A 201 -10.29 1.09 -17.63
C LEU A 201 -9.03 0.98 -18.50
N LEU A 202 -7.99 0.32 -18.01
CA LEU A 202 -6.72 0.22 -18.73
C LEU A 202 -6.77 -0.71 -19.94
N ARG A 203 -7.67 -1.70 -19.96
CA ARG A 203 -7.79 -2.64 -21.07
C ARG A 203 -8.11 -1.97 -22.40
N VAL A 204 -8.83 -0.85 -22.38
CA VAL A 204 -9.23 -0.15 -23.61
C VAL A 204 -8.18 0.84 -24.11
N GLU A 205 -7.12 1.06 -23.34
CA GLU A 205 -6.03 1.98 -23.71
C GLU A 205 -5.00 1.26 -24.59
N GLU A 206 -4.84 1.73 -25.84
CA GLU A 206 -3.93 1.12 -26.81
C GLU A 206 -2.46 1.15 -26.34
N GLN A 207 -2.06 2.24 -25.67
CA GLN A 207 -0.72 2.41 -25.13
C GLN A 207 -0.52 1.68 -23.80
N CYS A 208 -1.55 1.10 -23.17
CA CYS A 208 -1.42 0.33 -21.94
C CYS A 208 -1.25 -1.17 -22.23
N LYS A 209 -0.06 -1.54 -22.69
CA LYS A 209 0.20 -2.90 -23.21
C LYS A 209 0.38 -3.95 -22.12
N LYS A 210 0.66 -3.54 -20.88
CA LYS A 210 1.06 -4.43 -19.77
C LYS A 210 0.18 -4.28 -18.52
N GLY A 211 -0.90 -3.50 -18.63
CA GLY A 211 -1.94 -3.38 -17.63
C GLY A 211 -1.51 -2.67 -16.35
N LEU A 212 -1.98 -3.20 -15.22
CA LEU A 212 -1.86 -2.59 -13.90
C LEU A 212 -0.85 -3.33 -13.02
N PHE A 213 0.05 -2.62 -12.37
CA PHE A 213 0.86 -3.14 -11.28
C PHE A 213 0.24 -2.77 -9.93
N PHE A 214 0.11 -3.74 -9.03
CA PHE A 214 -0.37 -3.52 -7.67
C PHE A 214 0.74 -3.85 -6.67
N ILE A 215 1.25 -2.80 -6.02
CA ILE A 215 2.33 -2.87 -5.03
C ILE A 215 1.72 -2.88 -3.64
N CYS A 216 2.06 -3.89 -2.84
CA CYS A 216 1.55 -3.99 -1.48
C CYS A 216 2.50 -4.72 -0.51
N PRO A 217 2.24 -4.68 0.81
CA PRO A 217 2.99 -5.49 1.77
C PRO A 217 2.67 -6.98 1.66
N THR A 218 3.62 -7.87 1.92
CA THR A 218 3.42 -9.33 1.85
C THR A 218 2.18 -9.86 2.57
N PRO A 219 1.84 -9.41 3.80
CA PRO A 219 0.61 -9.86 4.46
C PRO A 219 -0.68 -9.44 3.74
N VAL A 220 -0.66 -8.32 3.01
CA VAL A 220 -1.81 -7.86 2.20
C VAL A 220 -1.97 -8.78 0.99
N LEU A 221 -0.87 -9.11 0.31
CA LEU A 221 -0.93 -10.01 -0.84
C LEU A 221 -1.43 -11.41 -0.44
N LYS A 222 -0.91 -11.96 0.66
CA LYS A 222 -1.37 -13.24 1.20
C LYS A 222 -2.87 -13.23 1.53
N ARG A 223 -3.39 -12.11 2.07
CA ARG A 223 -4.82 -11.96 2.34
C ARG A 223 -5.65 -11.90 1.06
N ILE A 224 -5.16 -11.20 0.03
CA ILE A 224 -5.80 -11.15 -1.30
C ILE A 224 -5.90 -12.57 -1.87
N TYR A 225 -4.80 -13.30 -1.94
CA TYR A 225 -4.77 -14.69 -2.44
C TYR A 225 -5.74 -15.60 -1.69
N SER A 226 -5.69 -15.59 -0.36
CA SER A 226 -6.60 -16.38 0.47
C SER A 226 -8.06 -16.04 0.21
N ARG A 227 -8.37 -14.75 -0.02
CA ARG A 227 -9.74 -14.31 -0.28
C ARG A 227 -10.27 -14.82 -1.61
N VAL A 228 -9.44 -14.83 -2.65
CA VAL A 228 -9.82 -15.22 -4.01
C VAL A 228 -9.61 -16.72 -4.27
N GLY A 229 -9.51 -17.52 -3.21
CA GLY A 229 -9.52 -18.99 -3.30
C GLY A 229 -8.16 -19.64 -3.61
N ASN A 230 -7.06 -18.89 -3.56
CA ASN A 230 -5.69 -19.38 -3.84
C ASN A 230 -5.51 -20.04 -5.23
N GLN A 231 -6.37 -19.74 -6.20
CA GLN A 231 -6.38 -20.38 -7.52
C GLN A 231 -6.54 -19.36 -8.65
N LEU A 232 -5.64 -18.37 -8.69
CA LEU A 232 -5.56 -17.46 -9.83
C LEU A 232 -4.61 -18.04 -10.86
N ALA A 233 -5.09 -18.19 -12.11
CA ALA A 233 -4.21 -18.55 -13.21
C ALA A 233 -3.20 -17.42 -13.48
N GLU A 234 -1.97 -17.82 -13.77
CA GLU A 234 -0.88 -16.92 -14.14
C GLU A 234 -0.86 -16.68 -15.64
N TYR A 235 -0.63 -15.43 -16.03
CA TYR A 235 -0.58 -14.98 -17.41
C TYR A 235 0.68 -14.12 -17.63
N SER A 236 1.08 -13.95 -18.88
CA SER A 236 2.07 -12.92 -19.24
C SER A 236 1.48 -11.51 -19.10
N LEU A 237 2.35 -10.50 -19.06
CA LEU A 237 1.95 -9.11 -19.15
C LEU A 237 1.18 -8.86 -20.46
N GLN A 238 0.00 -8.27 -20.36
CA GLN A 238 -0.88 -8.02 -21.51
C GLN A 238 -1.93 -6.94 -21.18
N PRO A 239 -2.66 -6.38 -22.16
CA PRO A 239 -3.75 -5.46 -21.87
C PRO A 239 -4.78 -6.05 -20.90
N GLY A 240 -5.09 -5.32 -19.83
CA GLY A 240 -5.98 -5.78 -18.77
C GLY A 240 -5.37 -6.80 -17.79
N SER A 241 -4.07 -7.09 -17.85
CA SER A 241 -3.43 -7.84 -16.77
C SER A 241 -3.32 -7.01 -15.49
N ILE A 242 -3.26 -7.70 -14.35
CA ILE A 242 -2.89 -7.14 -13.06
C ILE A 242 -1.69 -7.94 -12.55
N THR A 243 -0.55 -7.26 -12.40
CA THR A 243 0.66 -7.80 -11.79
C THR A 243 0.70 -7.42 -10.33
N PHE A 244 0.61 -8.40 -9.44
CA PHE A 244 0.77 -8.19 -8.02
C PHE A 244 2.24 -8.34 -7.66
N GLN A 245 2.76 -7.41 -6.88
CA GLN A 245 4.13 -7.44 -6.40
C GLN A 245 4.14 -7.07 -4.91
N ASP A 246 4.63 -7.98 -4.07
CA ASP A 246 4.70 -7.72 -2.64
C ASP A 246 6.09 -7.34 -2.15
N TYR A 247 6.09 -6.64 -1.01
CA TYR A 247 7.29 -6.17 -0.36
C TYR A 247 7.23 -6.45 1.14
N SER A 248 8.39 -6.79 1.69
CA SER A 248 8.60 -6.95 3.12
C SER A 248 9.89 -6.25 3.55
N PHE A 249 10.13 -6.20 4.85
CA PHE A 249 11.35 -5.65 5.40
C PHE A 249 12.46 -6.70 5.35
N ASP A 250 13.65 -6.30 4.93
CA ASP A 250 14.87 -7.07 5.18
C ASP A 250 15.26 -6.93 6.64
N VAL A 251 14.64 -7.77 7.49
CA VAL A 251 14.91 -7.80 8.93
C VAL A 251 16.31 -8.32 9.27
N SER A 252 17.04 -8.90 8.30
CA SER A 252 18.42 -9.35 8.47
C SER A 252 19.43 -8.20 8.31
N SER A 253 19.02 -7.10 7.66
CA SER A 253 19.87 -5.95 7.43
C SER A 253 20.23 -5.22 8.72
N THR A 254 21.47 -4.72 8.77
CA THR A 254 21.94 -3.78 9.81
C THR A 254 21.60 -2.32 9.47
N ILE A 255 21.21 -2.04 8.22
CA ILE A 255 20.85 -0.71 7.74
C ILE A 255 19.48 -0.32 8.32
N ARG A 256 19.33 0.95 8.73
CA ARG A 256 18.07 1.53 9.20
C ARG A 256 17.74 2.81 8.44
N PRO A 257 16.46 3.07 8.10
CA PRO A 257 15.33 2.14 8.18
C PRO A 257 15.57 0.84 7.39
N PHE A 258 14.93 -0.26 7.78
CA PHE A 258 15.19 -1.56 7.17
C PHE A 258 14.96 -1.51 5.66
N PRO A 259 15.87 -1.98 4.81
CA PRO A 259 15.63 -2.05 3.37
C PRO A 259 14.35 -2.84 3.05
N LEU A 260 13.73 -2.51 1.92
CA LEU A 260 12.62 -3.31 1.40
C LEU A 260 13.16 -4.40 0.48
N VAL A 261 12.60 -5.60 0.61
CA VAL A 261 12.85 -6.72 -0.29
C VAL A 261 11.55 -7.07 -1.00
N MET A 262 11.64 -7.22 -2.31
CA MET A 262 10.57 -7.76 -3.13
C MET A 262 10.38 -9.25 -2.77
N GLY A 263 9.15 -9.66 -2.53
CA GLY A 263 8.78 -11.05 -2.33
C GLY A 263 8.29 -11.69 -3.62
N SER A 264 7.08 -12.22 -3.58
CA SER A 264 6.40 -12.81 -4.72
C SER A 264 5.90 -11.73 -5.71
N SER A 265 6.05 -12.05 -6.99
CA SER A 265 5.45 -11.30 -8.09
C SER A 265 4.74 -12.29 -9.02
N PHE A 266 3.50 -12.00 -9.39
CA PHE A 266 2.75 -12.81 -10.35
C PHE A 266 1.76 -11.94 -11.10
N THR A 267 1.37 -12.39 -12.29
CA THR A 267 0.45 -11.66 -13.16
C THR A 267 -0.79 -12.48 -13.43
N THR A 268 -1.97 -11.87 -13.27
CA THR A 268 -3.26 -12.44 -13.66
C THR A 268 -4.05 -11.43 -14.49
N THR A 269 -5.34 -11.67 -14.76
CA THR A 269 -6.22 -10.69 -15.42
C THR A 269 -7.28 -10.16 -14.46
N HIS A 270 -7.77 -8.95 -14.74
CA HIS A 270 -8.87 -8.41 -13.93
C HIS A 270 -10.16 -9.23 -14.05
N ASP A 271 -10.39 -9.94 -15.17
CA ASP A 271 -11.54 -10.84 -15.31
C ASP A 271 -11.44 -12.05 -14.38
N GLN A 272 -10.25 -12.68 -14.32
CA GLN A 272 -9.98 -13.78 -13.39
C GLN A 272 -10.14 -13.32 -11.95
N LEU A 273 -9.60 -12.14 -11.64
CA LEU A 273 -9.76 -11.54 -10.32
C LEU A 273 -11.24 -11.26 -9.98
N ALA A 274 -12.02 -10.75 -10.94
CA ALA A 274 -13.44 -10.48 -10.77
C ALA A 274 -14.25 -11.75 -10.56
N LEU A 275 -14.02 -12.77 -11.39
CA LEU A 275 -14.65 -14.08 -11.26
C LEU A 275 -14.35 -14.70 -9.90
N ALA A 276 -13.07 -14.76 -9.53
CA ALA A 276 -12.64 -15.33 -8.25
C ALA A 276 -13.19 -14.53 -7.05
N PHE A 277 -13.25 -13.19 -7.13
CA PHE A 277 -13.81 -12.36 -6.08
C PHE A 277 -15.32 -12.52 -5.90
N SER A 278 -16.06 -12.74 -6.99
CA SER A 278 -17.50 -13.00 -7.00
C SER A 278 -17.88 -14.45 -6.65
N SER A 279 -16.92 -15.37 -6.67
CA SER A 279 -17.15 -16.80 -6.50
C SER A 279 -17.66 -17.17 -5.10
N PRO A 280 -18.67 -18.05 -4.98
CA PRO A 280 -19.24 -18.46 -3.69
C PRO A 280 -18.35 -19.43 -2.90
N GLN A 281 -17.14 -19.76 -3.39
CA GLN A 281 -16.26 -20.79 -2.80
C GLN A 281 -15.89 -20.55 -1.33
N ASN A 282 -15.90 -19.29 -0.87
CA ASN A 282 -15.53 -18.91 0.50
C ASN A 282 -16.75 -18.48 1.36
N LEU A 283 -17.96 -18.89 1.00
CA LEU A 283 -19.17 -18.60 1.79
C LEU A 283 -19.34 -19.58 2.96
N PRO A 284 -19.91 -19.13 4.09
CA PRO A 284 -20.28 -20.03 5.18
C PRO A 284 -21.23 -21.14 4.70
N PRO A 285 -21.21 -22.32 5.35
CA PRO A 285 -22.17 -23.38 5.09
C PRO A 285 -23.64 -22.92 5.14
N LYS A 286 -24.50 -23.69 4.48
CA LYS A 286 -25.95 -23.47 4.53
C LYS A 286 -26.42 -23.37 5.99
N ASN A 287 -27.26 -22.38 6.28
CA ASN A 287 -27.85 -22.09 7.58
C ASN A 287 -26.85 -21.64 8.68
N SER A 288 -25.59 -21.33 8.36
CA SER A 288 -24.65 -20.78 9.36
C SER A 288 -25.20 -19.52 10.04
N TYR A 289 -25.83 -18.62 9.28
CA TYR A 289 -26.40 -17.39 9.85
C TYR A 289 -27.63 -17.68 10.74
N SER A 290 -28.53 -18.56 10.30
CA SER A 290 -29.73 -18.94 11.06
C SER A 290 -29.37 -19.55 12.43
N LYS A 291 -28.28 -20.34 12.50
CA LYS A 291 -27.78 -20.90 13.77
C LYS A 291 -27.38 -19.80 14.75
N VAL A 292 -26.52 -18.87 14.30
CA VAL A 292 -26.06 -17.74 15.11
C VAL A 292 -27.23 -16.85 15.57
N VAL A 293 -28.19 -16.57 14.69
CA VAL A 293 -29.39 -15.80 15.03
C VAL A 293 -30.23 -16.52 16.09
N SER A 294 -30.41 -17.83 15.95
CA SER A 294 -31.17 -18.63 16.92
C SER A 294 -30.52 -18.64 18.30
N GLU A 295 -29.19 -18.72 18.36
CA GLU A 295 -28.41 -18.63 19.59
C GLU A 295 -28.55 -17.24 20.24
N ALA A 296 -28.37 -16.17 19.46
CA ALA A 296 -28.50 -14.80 19.96
C ALA A 296 -29.92 -14.48 20.49
N ILE A 297 -30.96 -15.06 19.87
CA ILE A 297 -32.35 -14.94 20.37
C ILE A 297 -32.48 -15.63 21.74
N LYS A 298 -31.95 -16.85 21.89
CA LYS A 298 -32.01 -17.58 23.17
C LYS A 298 -31.30 -16.81 24.28
N GLU A 299 -30.09 -16.32 24.03
CA GLU A 299 -29.32 -15.51 25.00
C GLU A 299 -30.11 -14.27 25.46
N ARG A 300 -30.74 -13.57 24.50
CA ARG A 300 -31.53 -12.37 24.78
C ARG A 300 -32.81 -12.66 25.57
N LEU A 301 -33.42 -13.83 25.38
CA LEU A 301 -34.59 -14.27 26.14
C LEU A 301 -34.23 -14.82 27.52
N SER A 302 -33.05 -15.41 27.71
CA SER A 302 -32.58 -15.91 29.01
C SER A 302 -32.01 -14.84 29.95
N GLY A 303 -31.77 -13.63 29.43
CA GLY A 303 -31.35 -12.45 30.19
C GLY A 303 -32.50 -11.54 30.65
N ILE A 304 -33.75 -12.02 30.52
CA ILE A 304 -34.98 -11.50 31.15
C ILE A 304 -35.28 -12.44 32.32
#